data_AF-A0A9X3FI77-F1
#
_entry.id   AF-A0A9X3FI77-F1
#
_cell.length_a   1.000
_cell.length_b   1.000
_cell.length_c   1.000
_cell.angle_alpha   90.00
_cell.angle_beta   90.00
_cell.angle_gamma   90.00
#
_symmetry.space_group_name_H-M   'P 1'
#
loop_
_entity.id
_entity.type
_entity.pdbx_description
1 polymer ?
#
loop_
_entity_poly.entity_id
_entity_poly.type
_entity_poly.pdbx_seq_one_letter_code
_entity_poly.pdbx_strand_id
1 'polypeptide(L)' 'MKERIIRAVAGTMVLASILLAVYVNIYWLGLTAFVGLNLFQSSITKFCPLEYFLEKAGIE' A
#
# COMPACT_ATOMS: atom_id res chain seq x y z
N MET A 1 8.75 11.65 -9.65
CA MET A 1 7.83 10.64 -10.25
C MET A 1 7.51 9.50 -9.28
N LYS A 2 8.42 9.13 -8.37
CA LYS A 2 8.23 8.14 -7.30
C LYS A 2 6.88 8.26 -6.57
N GLU A 3 6.50 9.43 -6.05
CA GLU A 3 5.24 9.61 -5.32
C GLU A 3 3.96 9.23 -6.10
N ARG A 4 3.94 9.44 -7.43
CA ARG A 4 2.79 9.04 -8.26
C ARG A 4 2.70 7.52 -8.41
N ILE A 5 3.84 6.86 -8.57
CA ILE A 5 3.91 5.40 -8.66
C ILE A 5 3.56 4.79 -7.30
N ILE A 6 4.07 5.34 -6.19
CA ILE A 6 3.75 4.93 -4.82
C ILE A 6 2.25 5.03 -4.57
N ARG A 7 1.61 6.17 -4.92
CA ARG A 7 0.15 6.33 -4.77
C ARG A 7 -0.64 5.36 -5.66
N ALA A 8 -0.20 5.09 -6.88
CA ALA A 8 -0.85 4.15 -7.79
C ALA A 8 -0.74 2.69 -7.30
N VAL A 9 0.45 2.28 -6.85
CA VAL A 9 0.71 0.94 -6.29
C VAL A 9 -0.04 0.74 -4.99
N ALA A 10 -0.02 1.73 -4.10
CA ALA A 10 -0.78 1.65 -2.85
C ALA A 10 -2.29 1.59 -3.10
N GLY A 11 -2.80 2.41 -4.02
CA GLY A 11 -4.22 2.39 -4.40
C GLY A 11 -4.65 1.06 -5.00
N THR A 12 -3.82 0.46 -5.87
CA THR A 12 -4.10 -0.85 -6.46
C THR A 12 -4.03 -1.98 -5.43
N MET A 13 -3.09 -1.97 -4.49
CA MET A 13 -3.04 -2.92 -3.37
C MET A 13 -4.29 -2.86 -2.50
N VAL A 14 -4.78 -1.65 -2.19
CA VAL A 14 -6.00 -1.46 -1.39
C VAL A 14 -7.24 -1.97 -2.15
N LEU A 15 -7.38 -1.61 -3.43
CA LEU A 15 -8.48 -2.10 -4.28
C LEU A 15 -8.46 -3.63 -4.42
N ALA A 16 -7.28 -4.22 -4.64
CA ALA A 16 -7.13 -5.67 -4.72
C ALA A 16 -7.52 -6.36 -3.40
N SER A 17 -7.12 -5.79 -2.25
CA SER A 17 -7.44 -6.35 -0.94
C SER A 17 -8.93 -6.24 -0.62
N ILE A 18 -9.60 -5.15 -1.02
CA ILE A 18 -11.06 -4.99 -0.91
C ILE A 18 -11.77 -6.02 -1.79
N LEU A 19 -11.33 -6.20 -3.04
CA LEU A 19 -11.94 -7.16 -3.96
C LEU A 19 -11.87 -8.58 -3.40
N LEU A 20 -10.73 -8.94 -2.81
CA LEU A 20 -10.55 -10.23 -2.12
C LEU A 20 -11.36 -10.34 -0.84
N ALA A 21 -11.55 -9.25 -0.09
CA ALA A 21 -12.41 -9.26 1.09
C ALA A 21 -13.89 -9.55 0.74
N VAL A 22 -14.35 -9.06 -0.42
CA VAL A 22 -15.70 -9.32 -0.92
C VAL A 22 -15.84 -10.73 -1.51
N TYR A 23 -14.84 -11.20 -2.26
CA TYR A 23 -14.93 -12.50 -2.97
C TYR A 23 -14.52 -13.72 -2.13
N VAL A 24 -13.64 -13.55 -1.14
CA VAL A 24 -13.07 -14.67 -0.37
C VAL A 24 -13.56 -14.63 1.08
N ASN A 25 -13.21 -13.59 1.84
CA ASN A 25 -13.60 -13.50 3.25
C ASN A 25 -13.33 -12.10 3.84
N ILE A 26 -14.26 -11.58 4.65
CA ILE A 26 -14.18 -10.27 5.31
C ILE A 26 -12.89 -10.07 6.14
N TYR A 27 -12.28 -11.14 6.65
CA TYR A 27 -11.02 -11.09 7.39
C TYR A 27 -9.84 -10.49 6.59
N TRP A 28 -9.92 -10.45 5.25
CA TRP A 28 -8.94 -9.76 4.41
C TRP A 28 -8.88 -8.23 4.63
N LEU A 29 -9.92 -7.63 5.21
CA LEU A 29 -9.90 -6.23 5.62
C LEU A 29 -8.85 -5.94 6.69
N GLY A 30 -8.45 -6.93 7.50
CA GLY A 30 -7.36 -6.78 8.47
C GLY A 30 -6.01 -6.52 7.77
N LEU A 31 -5.78 -7.18 6.63
CA LEU A 31 -4.61 -6.95 5.79
C LEU A 31 -4.66 -5.57 5.13
N THR A 32 -5.83 -5.17 4.61
CA THR A 32 -6.05 -3.82 4.07
C THR A 32 -5.81 -2.74 5.13
N ALA A 33 -6.29 -2.95 6.36
CA ALA A 33 -6.11 -2.03 7.47
C ALA A 33 -4.63 -1.95 7.88
N PHE A 34 -3.92 -3.07 7.93
CA PHE A 34 -2.48 -3.08 8.22
C PHE A 34 -1.67 -2.32 7.17
N VAL A 35 -1.94 -2.57 5.87
CA VAL A 35 -1.31 -1.85 4.76
C VAL A 35 -1.65 -0.37 4.80
N GLY A 36 -2.92 -0.02 5.00
CA GLY A 36 -3.40 1.36 5.09
C GLY A 36 -2.80 2.12 6.28
N LEU A 37 -2.64 1.47 7.42
CA LEU A 37 -2.07 2.08 8.63
C LEU A 37 -0.56 2.34 8.47
N ASN A 38 0.16 1.43 7.80
CA ASN A 38 1.56 1.66 7.40
C ASN A 38 1.67 2.82 6.40
N LEU A 39 0.74 2.92 5.44
CA LEU A 39 0.70 4.02 4.47
C LEU A 39 0.37 5.37 5.12
N PHE A 40 -0.55 5.35 6.09
CA PHE A 40 -0.95 6.53 6.86
C PHE A 40 0.19 7.04 7.73
N GLN A 41 0.88 6.14 8.44
CA GLN A 41 2.09 6.46 9.18
C GLN A 41 3.16 7.05 8.25
N SER A 42 3.35 6.46 7.07
CA SER A 42 4.30 6.94 6.08
C SER A 42 3.97 8.35 5.55
N SER A 43 2.69 8.69 5.41
CA SER A 43 2.27 10.03 4.98
C SER A 43 2.58 11.11 6.02
N ILE A 44 2.62 10.74 7.31
CA ILE A 44 2.94 11.66 8.42
C ILE A 44 4.44 11.73 8.67
N THR A 45 5.13 10.58 8.70
CA THR A 45 6.57 10.49 9.05
C THR A 45 7.49 10.69 7.84
N LYS A 46 6.97 10.76 6.61
CA LYS A 46 7.73 10.73 5.33
C LYS A 46 8.67 9.53 5.19
N PHE A 47 8.54 8.53 6.07
CA PHE A 47 9.30 7.29 6.03
C PHE A 47 8.42 6.24 5.35
N CYS A 48 8.58 6.07 4.04
CA CYS A 48 7.78 5.13 3.27
C CYS A 48 8.56 3.82 3.06
N PRO A 49 8.23 2.71 3.74
CA PRO A 49 8.85 1.42 3.45
C PRO A 49 8.60 0.98 2.00
N LEU A 50 7.50 1.44 1.38
CA LEU A 50 7.21 1.22 -0.04
C LEU A 50 8.18 1.98 -0.96
N GLU A 51 8.59 3.19 -0.58
CA GLU A 51 9.60 3.96 -1.31
C GLU A 51 10.98 3.29 -1.19
N TYR A 52 11.33 2.79 0.00
CA TYR A 52 12.53 1.99 0.20
C TYR A 52 12.51 0.70 -0.62
N PHE A 53 11.35 0.05 -0.76
CA PHE A 53 11.20 -1.15 -1.59
C PHE A 53 11.27 -0.84 -3.09
N LEU A 54 10.69 0.27 -3.55
CA LEU A 54 10.76 0.72 -4.95
C LEU A 54 12.17 1.19 -5.34
N GLU A 55 12.84 1.89 -4.45
CA GLU A 55 14.25 2.29 -4.61
C GLU A 55 15.15 1.05 -4.67
N LYS A 56 14.88 0.04 -3.82
CA LYS A 56 15.58 -1.25 -3.86
C LYS A 56 15.21 -2.11 -5.08
N ALA A 57 14.05 -1.88 -5.69
CA ALA A 57 13.62 -2.50 -6.95
C ALA A 57 14.14 -1.76 -8.19
N GLY A 58 14.93 -0.68 -8.02
CA GLY A 58 15.57 0.05 -9.12
C GLY A 58 14.66 1.07 -9.82
N ILE A 59 13.55 1.46 -9.19
CA ILE A 59 12.63 2.48 -9.69
C ILE A 59 12.90 3.78 -8.93
N GLU A 60 13.74 4.64 -9.53
CA GLU A 60 14.05 6.01 -9.08
C GLU A 60 13.16 7.09 -9.72
#